data_AF-A0A3B9SQZ7-F1
#
_entry.id   AF-A0A3B9SQZ7-F1
#
_cell.length_a   1.000
_cell.length_b   1.000
_cell.length_c   1.000
_cell.angle_alpha   90.00
_cell.angle_beta   90.00
_cell.angle_gamma   90.00
#
_symmetry.space_group_name_H-M   'P 1'
#
loop_
_entity.id
_entity.type
_entity.pdbx_description
1 polymer ?
#
loop_
_entity_poly.entity_id
_entity_poly.type
_entity_poly.pdbx_seq_one_letter_code
_entity_poly.pdbx_strand_id
1 'polypeptide(L)'
;MREYDVIIVGAGPAGIFAALELAENRPDLKVLILEKGADIKQRFCPAREKSRGSTGCRYCLPCAVVCGWGGAGAFSDGKLTLSAAVGGTLDEYAGSDRLDELIEYVDGTYLRFGAPAEVYGEIDPEEFEALEKKATLAELQIVPLRIRHLGTGRCA
;
A
#
# COMPACT_ATOMS: atom_id res chain seq x y z
N MET A 1 4.41 -18.39 29.90
CA MET A 1 4.19 -18.24 28.44
C MET A 1 3.16 -17.13 28.26
N ARG A 2 3.28 -16.24 27.28
CA ARG A 2 2.22 -15.25 27.00
C ARG A 2 1.21 -15.89 26.07
N GLU A 3 -0.07 -15.77 26.38
CA GLU A 3 -1.19 -16.24 25.54
C GLU A 3 -1.77 -15.06 24.75
N TYR A 4 -2.09 -15.30 23.49
CA TYR A 4 -2.66 -14.34 22.54
C TYR A 4 -3.82 -15.00 21.81
N ASP A 5 -4.88 -14.23 21.56
CA ASP A 5 -6.07 -14.72 20.85
C ASP A 5 -5.85 -14.73 19.34
N VAL A 6 -5.07 -13.76 18.83
CA VAL A 6 -4.75 -13.63 17.41
C VAL A 6 -3.26 -13.32 17.24
N ILE A 7 -2.61 -14.04 16.33
CA ILE A 7 -1.22 -13.77 15.94
C ILE A 7 -1.20 -13.40 14.46
N ILE A 8 -0.69 -12.22 14.15
CA ILE A 8 -0.49 -11.69 12.82
C ILE A 8 0.99 -11.81 12.46
N VAL A 9 1.31 -12.48 11.36
CA VAL A 9 2.69 -12.65 10.89
C VAL A 9 2.93 -11.72 9.71
N GLY A 10 3.77 -10.71 9.92
CA GLY A 10 4.12 -9.64 8.99
C GLY A 10 3.50 -8.30 9.38
N ALA A 11 4.32 -7.26 9.50
CA ALA A 11 3.90 -5.90 9.78
C ALA A 11 3.87 -5.03 8.49
N GLY A 12 3.45 -5.61 7.37
CA GLY A 12 3.10 -4.85 6.16
C GLY A 12 1.72 -4.21 6.26
N PRO A 13 1.25 -3.50 5.21
CA PRO A 13 -0.07 -2.87 5.21
C PRO A 13 -1.20 -3.84 5.60
N ALA A 14 -1.27 -5.04 5.00
CA ALA A 14 -2.29 -6.01 5.35
C ALA A 14 -2.30 -6.39 6.85
N GLY A 15 -1.12 -6.62 7.44
CA GLY A 15 -1.01 -6.98 8.85
C GLY A 15 -1.30 -5.81 9.80
N ILE A 16 -0.84 -4.60 9.45
CA ILE A 16 -1.10 -3.38 10.23
C ILE A 16 -2.59 -3.07 10.22
N PHE A 17 -3.25 -3.10 9.06
CA PHE A 17 -4.67 -2.82 8.95
C PHE A 17 -5.52 -3.92 9.58
N ALA A 18 -5.14 -5.20 9.47
CA ALA A 18 -5.83 -6.28 10.20
C ALA A 18 -5.74 -6.07 11.72
N ALA A 19 -4.58 -5.67 12.25
CA ALA A 19 -4.44 -5.36 13.66
C ALA A 19 -5.26 -4.13 14.08
N LEU A 20 -5.30 -3.10 13.24
CA LEU A 20 -6.13 -1.90 13.45
C LEU A 20 -7.61 -2.26 13.54
N GLU A 21 -8.12 -3.02 12.56
CA GLU A 21 -9.52 -3.49 12.54
C GLU A 21 -9.88 -4.28 13.79
N LEU A 22 -8.99 -5.18 14.23
CA LEU A 22 -9.20 -5.95 15.46
C LEU A 22 -9.17 -5.04 16.70
N ALA A 23 -8.24 -4.08 16.77
CA ALA A 23 -8.14 -3.18 17.91
C ALA A 23 -9.36 -2.26 18.04
N GLU A 24 -9.92 -1.80 16.93
CA GLU A 24 -11.10 -0.93 16.91
C GLU A 24 -12.41 -1.70 17.19
N ASN A 25 -12.60 -2.87 16.58
CA ASN A 25 -13.86 -3.61 16.67
C ASN A 25 -13.90 -4.66 17.79
N ARG A 26 -12.73 -5.16 18.20
CA ARG A 26 -12.56 -6.25 19.18
C ARG A 26 -11.43 -5.95 20.17
N PRO A 27 -11.53 -4.84 20.94
CA PRO A 27 -10.48 -4.41 21.87
C PRO A 27 -10.23 -5.38 23.03
N ASP A 28 -11.10 -6.38 23.22
CA ASP A 28 -10.94 -7.47 24.17
C ASP A 28 -9.85 -8.49 23.77
N LEU A 29 -9.52 -8.58 22.47
CA LEU A 29 -8.57 -9.55 21.96
C LEU A 29 -7.12 -9.14 22.23
N LYS A 30 -6.32 -10.09 22.72
CA LYS A 30 -4.87 -9.95 22.84
C LYS A 30 -4.22 -10.28 21.50
N VAL A 31 -3.91 -9.25 20.73
CA VAL A 31 -3.29 -9.39 19.40
C VAL A 31 -1.77 -9.28 19.50
N LEU A 32 -1.05 -10.20 18.83
CA LEU A 32 0.40 -10.14 18.64
C LEU A 32 0.73 -9.97 17.16
N ILE A 33 1.54 -8.96 16.81
CA ILE A 33 2.14 -8.84 15.48
C ILE A 33 3.60 -9.29 15.56
N LEU A 34 4.00 -10.21 14.69
CA LEU A 34 5.37 -10.66 14.53
C LEU A 34 5.92 -10.19 13.19
N GLU A 35 7.04 -9.46 13.22
CA GLU A 35 7.74 -9.01 12.03
C GLU A 35 9.20 -9.48 12.08
N LYS A 36 9.69 -10.02 10.95
CA LYS A 36 11.06 -10.55 10.87
C LYS A 36 12.11 -9.45 10.73
N GLY A 37 11.74 -8.32 10.15
CA GLY A 37 12.61 -7.15 10.00
C GLY A 37 12.60 -6.22 11.20
N ALA A 38 13.29 -5.09 11.05
CA ALA A 38 13.41 -4.08 12.09
C ALA A 38 12.19 -3.12 12.14
N ASP A 39 12.03 -2.46 13.28
CA ASP A 39 11.17 -1.28 13.41
C ASP A 39 11.63 -0.15 12.47
N ILE A 40 10.72 0.73 12.04
CA ILE A 40 10.94 1.71 10.97
C ILE A 40 12.14 2.62 11.22
N LYS A 41 12.36 3.04 12.47
CA LYS A 41 13.50 3.91 12.86
C LYS A 41 14.85 3.20 12.76
N GLN A 42 14.86 1.88 12.85
CA GLN A 42 16.06 1.04 12.79
C GLN A 42 16.21 0.36 11.42
N ARG A 43 15.28 0.61 10.50
CA ARG A 43 15.19 -0.07 9.22
C ARG A 43 16.10 0.62 8.20
N PHE A 44 17.30 0.10 8.06
CA PHE A 44 18.35 0.72 7.26
C PHE A 44 18.79 -0.15 6.07
N CYS A 45 18.75 0.42 4.86
CA CYS A 45 19.32 -0.21 3.67
C CYS A 45 20.64 0.49 3.27
N PRO A 46 21.81 -0.19 3.35
CA PRO A 46 23.09 0.39 2.94
C PRO A 46 23.12 0.90 1.49
N ALA A 47 22.32 0.32 0.60
CA ALA A 47 22.25 0.73 -0.80
C ALA A 47 21.50 2.05 -1.03
N ARG A 48 20.69 2.50 -0.06
CA ARG A 48 19.94 3.76 -0.13
C ARG A 48 20.64 4.90 0.61
N GLU A 49 21.63 4.59 1.45
CA GLU A 49 22.30 5.57 2.27
C GLU A 49 23.36 6.33 1.49
N LYS A 50 23.03 7.56 1.11
CA LYS A 50 23.94 8.45 0.36
C LYS A 50 25.13 8.88 1.22
N SER A 51 24.96 9.01 2.54
CA SER A 51 26.01 9.49 3.45
C SER A 51 27.18 8.52 3.63
N ARG A 52 27.03 7.24 3.23
CA ARG A 52 28.06 6.19 3.39
C ARG A 52 28.72 5.75 2.07
N GLY A 53 28.44 6.46 0.98
CA GLY A 53 28.78 6.03 -0.38
C GLY A 53 27.88 4.88 -0.79
N SER A 54 27.11 5.03 -1.87
CA SER A 54 26.24 3.94 -2.34
C SER A 54 27.10 2.75 -2.76
N THR A 55 27.13 1.69 -1.95
CA THR A 55 27.96 0.49 -2.19
C THR A 55 27.23 -0.60 -2.99
N GLY A 56 26.09 -0.27 -3.63
CA GLY A 56 25.22 -1.27 -4.26
C GLY A 56 24.44 -2.13 -3.25
N CYS A 57 23.57 -3.02 -3.76
CA CYS A 57 22.79 -3.95 -2.94
C CYS A 57 23.69 -4.98 -2.27
N ARG A 58 23.54 -5.17 -0.95
CA ARG A 58 24.33 -6.12 -0.14
C ARG A 58 23.60 -7.44 0.15
N TYR A 59 22.43 -7.68 -0.46
CA TYR A 59 21.64 -8.90 -0.27
C TYR A 59 21.43 -9.29 1.22
N CYS A 60 21.07 -8.30 2.04
CA CYS A 60 20.83 -8.52 3.48
C CYS A 60 19.68 -9.51 3.73
N LEU A 61 19.79 -10.27 4.82
CA LEU A 61 18.81 -11.27 5.25
C LEU A 61 18.43 -11.03 6.72
N PRO A 62 17.19 -10.58 7.01
CA PRO A 62 16.14 -10.19 6.08
C PRO A 62 16.45 -8.87 5.36
N CYS A 63 15.88 -8.69 4.15
CA CYS A 63 16.12 -7.48 3.37
C CYS A 63 15.39 -6.27 3.98
N ALA A 64 16.15 -5.24 4.37
CA ALA A 64 15.59 -4.03 4.97
C ALA A 64 14.62 -3.27 4.05
N VAL A 65 14.68 -3.45 2.72
CA VAL A 65 13.74 -2.79 1.80
C VAL A 65 12.35 -3.42 1.82
N VAL A 66 12.27 -4.74 2.01
CA VAL A 66 11.00 -5.49 1.91
C VAL A 66 10.48 -6.04 3.24
N CYS A 67 11.35 -6.12 4.27
CA CYS A 67 11.01 -6.65 5.59
C CYS A 67 11.22 -5.59 6.68
N GLY A 68 10.36 -5.59 7.69
CA GLY A 68 10.30 -4.60 8.77
C GLY A 68 8.95 -3.93 8.87
N TRP A 69 8.80 -3.02 9.84
CA TRP A 69 7.56 -2.25 10.02
C TRP A 69 7.17 -1.50 8.73
N GLY A 70 5.91 -1.63 8.33
CA GLY A 70 5.36 -1.12 7.07
C GLY A 70 5.67 -1.97 5.83
N GLY A 71 6.36 -3.11 5.97
CA GLY A 71 6.64 -4.07 4.90
C GLY A 71 7.33 -3.44 3.68
N ALA A 72 7.08 -3.97 2.48
CA ALA A 72 7.64 -3.40 1.24
C ALA A 72 7.10 -1.99 0.93
N GLY A 73 5.92 -1.64 1.45
CA GLY A 73 5.27 -0.34 1.21
C GLY A 73 6.03 0.84 1.82
N ALA A 74 6.64 0.66 2.99
CA ALA A 74 7.32 1.74 3.74
C ALA A 74 8.43 2.46 2.96
N PHE A 75 9.07 1.74 2.04
CA PHE A 75 10.19 2.25 1.24
C PHE A 75 9.84 2.39 -0.25
N SER A 76 8.56 2.27 -0.58
CA SER A 76 8.03 2.55 -1.91
C SER A 76 7.80 4.04 -2.11
N ASP A 77 7.39 4.41 -3.32
CA ASP A 77 6.91 5.76 -3.65
C ASP A 77 5.56 6.08 -2.97
N GLY A 78 4.86 5.07 -2.45
CA GLY A 78 3.60 5.23 -1.74
C GLY A 78 2.45 5.65 -2.65
N LYS A 79 2.21 4.91 -3.74
CA LYS A 79 1.09 5.15 -4.65
C LYS A 79 -0.03 4.17 -4.36
N LEU A 80 -1.18 4.68 -3.93
CA LEU A 80 -2.40 3.90 -3.77
C LEU A 80 -3.21 4.00 -5.05
N THR A 81 -3.48 2.85 -5.66
CA THR A 81 -4.36 2.73 -6.82
C THR A 81 -5.79 2.57 -6.35
N LEU A 82 -6.63 3.53 -6.71
CA LEU A 82 -8.04 3.59 -6.33
C LEU A 82 -8.91 3.04 -7.47
N SER A 83 -8.65 1.80 -7.87
CA SER A 83 -9.35 1.13 -8.96
C SER A 83 -9.28 -0.38 -8.81
N ALA A 84 -10.41 -1.06 -8.96
CA ALA A 84 -10.51 -2.52 -9.00
C ALA A 84 -9.81 -3.15 -10.22
N ALA A 85 -9.52 -2.38 -11.27
CA ALA A 85 -8.89 -2.88 -12.49
C ALA A 85 -7.41 -3.27 -12.32
N VAL A 86 -6.81 -2.98 -11.15
CA VAL A 86 -5.41 -3.27 -10.85
C VAL A 86 -5.33 -3.95 -9.49
N GLY A 87 -4.57 -5.05 -9.41
CA GLY A 87 -4.31 -5.73 -8.14
C GLY A 87 -4.61 -7.23 -8.13
N GLY A 88 -4.93 -7.82 -9.27
CA GLY A 88 -5.23 -9.25 -9.42
C GLY A 88 -6.67 -9.45 -9.83
N THR A 89 -7.31 -10.48 -9.28
CA THR A 89 -8.68 -10.88 -9.62
C THR A 89 -9.61 -10.83 -8.41
N LEU A 90 -9.39 -9.88 -7.49
CA LEU A 90 -10.14 -9.82 -6.23
C LEU A 90 -11.62 -9.52 -6.44
N ASP A 91 -11.95 -8.84 -7.54
CA ASP A 91 -13.30 -8.63 -8.04
C ASP A 91 -14.03 -9.95 -8.36
N GLU A 92 -13.32 -10.97 -8.84
CA GLU A 92 -13.90 -12.30 -9.07
C GLU A 92 -14.36 -12.98 -7.77
N TYR A 93 -13.75 -12.63 -6.63
CA TYR A 93 -14.06 -13.21 -5.33
C TYR A 93 -15.06 -12.38 -4.52
N ALA A 94 -14.92 -11.06 -4.55
CA ALA A 94 -15.72 -10.14 -3.73
C ALA A 94 -16.91 -9.52 -4.49
N GLY A 95 -16.88 -9.53 -5.82
CA GLY A 95 -17.73 -8.72 -6.68
C GLY A 95 -17.16 -7.31 -6.85
N SER A 96 -17.32 -6.73 -8.04
CA SER A 96 -16.76 -5.42 -8.40
C SER A 96 -17.29 -4.30 -7.49
N ASP A 97 -18.61 -4.20 -7.30
CA ASP A 97 -19.22 -3.16 -6.46
C ASP A 97 -18.67 -3.19 -5.02
N ARG A 98 -18.53 -4.40 -4.46
CA ARG A 98 -18.02 -4.58 -3.12
C ARG A 98 -16.53 -4.26 -3.03
N LEU A 99 -15.76 -4.56 -4.07
CA LEU A 99 -14.35 -4.21 -4.11
C LEU A 99 -14.16 -2.69 -4.17
N ASP A 100 -14.99 -1.98 -4.94
CA ASP A 100 -14.95 -0.52 -5.00
C ASP A 100 -15.28 0.10 -3.63
N GLU A 101 -16.31 -0.39 -2.93
CA GLU A 101 -16.60 0.02 -1.54
C GLU A 101 -15.41 -0.21 -0.59
N LEU A 102 -14.72 -1.34 -0.73
CA LEU A 102 -13.55 -1.66 0.10
C LEU A 102 -12.36 -0.76 -0.23
N ILE A 103 -12.15 -0.41 -1.51
CA ILE A 103 -11.12 0.53 -1.94
C ILE A 103 -11.38 1.90 -1.33
N GLU A 104 -12.62 2.39 -1.40
CA GLU A 104 -13.03 3.66 -0.79
C GLU A 104 -12.87 3.65 0.74
N TYR A 105 -13.21 2.54 1.40
CA TYR A 105 -13.02 2.37 2.84
C TYR A 105 -11.54 2.43 3.25
N VAL A 106 -10.68 1.73 2.51
CA VAL A 106 -9.22 1.74 2.75
C VAL A 106 -8.66 3.13 2.50
N ASP A 107 -9.03 3.79 1.39
CA ASP A 107 -8.61 5.15 1.07
C ASP A 107 -9.02 6.15 2.17
N GLY A 108 -10.27 6.08 2.61
CA GLY A 108 -10.79 6.88 3.72
C GLY A 108 -9.99 6.66 5.00
N THR A 109 -9.56 5.43 5.27
CA THR A 109 -8.71 5.12 6.43
C THR A 109 -7.34 5.79 6.31
N TYR A 110 -6.69 5.74 5.14
CA TYR A 110 -5.45 6.48 4.91
C TYR A 110 -5.61 7.99 5.11
N LEU A 111 -6.72 8.57 4.63
CA LEU A 111 -7.03 9.98 4.85
C LEU A 111 -7.20 10.32 6.34
N ARG A 112 -7.88 9.46 7.12
CA ARG A 112 -8.00 9.64 8.58
C ARG A 112 -6.64 9.72 9.28
N PHE A 113 -5.64 8.97 8.79
CA PHE A 113 -4.28 8.99 9.30
C PHE A 113 -3.36 10.02 8.62
N GLY A 114 -3.92 10.97 7.88
CA GLY A 114 -3.18 12.14 7.36
C GLY A 114 -2.60 11.97 5.96
N ALA A 115 -3.09 11.01 5.17
CA ALA A 115 -2.75 10.96 3.75
C ALA A 115 -3.20 12.25 3.01
N PRO A 116 -2.45 12.71 1.98
CA PRO A 116 -2.85 13.86 1.19
C PRO A 116 -4.20 13.64 0.52
N ALA A 117 -5.08 14.66 0.54
CA ALA A 117 -6.40 14.60 -0.09
C ALA A 117 -6.36 14.58 -1.63
N GLU A 118 -5.26 15.04 -2.22
CA GLU A 118 -5.06 15.11 -3.67
C GLU A 118 -5.05 13.71 -4.32
N VAL A 119 -5.83 13.56 -5.39
CA VAL A 119 -5.90 12.37 -6.23
C VAL A 119 -5.54 12.77 -7.65
N TYR A 120 -4.66 11.99 -8.28
CA TYR A 120 -4.23 12.19 -9.66
C TYR A 120 -4.94 11.20 -10.59
N GLY A 121 -4.97 11.52 -11.89
CA GLY A 121 -5.52 10.63 -12.92
C GLY A 121 -7.02 10.81 -13.17
N GLU A 122 -7.62 11.87 -12.63
CA GLU A 122 -8.92 12.35 -13.10
C GLU A 122 -8.71 13.06 -14.44
N ILE A 123 -9.29 12.49 -15.50
CA ILE A 123 -9.20 12.98 -16.88
C ILE A 123 -10.59 13.50 -17.26
N ASP A 124 -10.63 14.59 -18.01
CA ASP A 124 -11.87 15.09 -18.57
C ASP A 124 -12.54 14.01 -19.46
N PRO A 125 -13.87 13.79 -19.35
CA PRO A 125 -14.54 12.73 -20.12
C PRO A 125 -14.34 12.84 -21.65
N GLU A 126 -14.34 14.06 -22.21
CA GLU A 126 -14.18 14.26 -23.65
C GLU A 126 -12.73 13.97 -24.08
N GLU A 127 -11.75 14.39 -23.26
CA GLU A 127 -10.34 14.07 -23.49
C GLU A 127 -10.08 12.56 -23.38
N PHE A 128 -10.72 11.90 -22.40
CA PHE A 128 -10.61 10.46 -22.21
C PHE A 128 -11.18 9.69 -23.40
N GLU A 129 -12.36 10.03 -23.89
CA GLU A 129 -12.97 9.39 -25.07
C GLU A 129 -12.08 9.56 -26.32
N ALA A 130 -11.48 10.75 -26.50
CA ALA A 130 -10.56 11.00 -27.61
C ALA A 130 -9.28 10.15 -27.51
N LEU A 131 -8.75 9.95 -26.31
CA LEU A 131 -7.60 9.07 -26.05
C LEU A 131 -7.96 7.60 -26.23
N GLU A 132 -9.11 7.17 -25.72
CA GLU A 132 -9.60 5.80 -25.83
C GLU A 132 -9.77 5.41 -27.30
N LYS A 133 -10.39 6.27 -28.11
CA LYS A 133 -10.52 6.06 -29.56
C LYS A 133 -9.17 5.89 -30.25
N LYS A 134 -8.16 6.70 -29.90
CA LYS A 134 -6.80 6.57 -30.45
C LYS A 134 -6.14 5.26 -30.04
N ALA A 135 -6.32 4.84 -28.78
CA ALA A 135 -5.79 3.58 -28.29
C ALA A 135 -6.44 2.38 -28.97
N THR A 136 -7.77 2.37 -29.11
CA THR A 136 -8.50 1.30 -29.82
C THR A 136 -8.04 1.17 -31.27
N LEU A 137 -7.85 2.29 -31.98
CA LEU A 137 -7.30 2.27 -33.36
C LEU A 137 -5.87 1.71 -33.45
N ALA A 138 -5.14 1.72 -32.33
CA ALA A 138 -3.80 1.15 -32.20
C ALA A 138 -3.80 -0.24 -31.53
N GLU A 139 -4.98 -0.88 -31.34
CA GLU A 139 -5.14 -2.15 -30.63
C GLU A 139 -4.61 -2.12 -29.18
N LEU A 140 -4.66 -0.95 -28.55
CA LEU A 140 -4.30 -0.72 -27.15
C LEU A 140 -5.54 -0.46 -26.30
N GLN A 141 -5.47 -0.85 -25.02
CA GLN A 141 -6.47 -0.53 -24.01
C GLN A 141 -5.92 0.54 -23.06
N ILE A 142 -6.71 1.59 -22.82
CA ILE A 142 -6.44 2.56 -21.76
C ILE A 142 -7.17 2.10 -20.50
N VAL A 143 -6.44 2.05 -19.39
CA VAL A 143 -7.03 1.81 -18.06
C VAL A 143 -6.92 3.12 -17.29
N PRO A 144 -8.02 3.85 -17.07
CA PRO A 144 -8.00 5.05 -16.25
C PRO A 144 -7.75 4.66 -14.80
N LEU A 145 -6.71 5.26 -14.19
CA LEU A 145 -6.33 4.96 -12.81
C LEU A 145 -6.31 6.24 -12.00
N ARG A 146 -7.12 6.24 -10.94
CA ARG A 146 -7.05 7.24 -9.88
C ARG A 146 -5.95 6.83 -8.91
N ILE A 147 -5.00 7.72 -8.67
CA ILE A 147 -3.80 7.45 -7.86
C ILE A 147 -3.70 8.49 -6.75
N ARG A 148 -3.64 8.02 -5.50
CA ARG A 148 -3.21 8.85 -4.37
C ARG A 148 -1.72 8.68 -4.13
N HIS A 149 -0.97 9.78 -4.13
CA HIS A 149 0.46 9.76 -3.82
C HIS A 149 0.69 10.16 -2.37
N LEU A 150 1.07 9.20 -1.54
CA LEU A 150 1.43 9.42 -0.14
C LEU A 150 2.79 10.11 -0.02
N GLY A 151 3.72 9.77 -0.92
CA GLY A 151 5.06 10.33 -0.97
C GLY A 151 5.97 9.87 0.18
N THR A 152 7.28 9.97 -0.01
CA THR A 152 8.30 9.62 1.00
C THR A 152 8.74 10.80 1.86
N GLY A 153 8.27 12.02 1.57
CA GLY A 153 8.69 13.27 2.23
C GLY A 153 7.64 13.96 3.09
N ARG A 154 6.43 13.39 3.22
CA ARG A 154 5.32 13.95 4.03
C ARG A 154 5.04 13.13 5.30
N CYS A 155 5.64 11.95 5.41
CA CYS A 155 5.62 11.12 6.62
C CYS A 155 6.85 11.45 7.46
N ALA A 156 6.85 12.60 8.12
CA ALA A 156 7.88 13.01 9.08
C ALA A 156 7.34 12.91 10.51
#